data_AF-A0A6A4WNB0-F1
#
_entry.id   AF-A0A6A4WNB0-F1
#
_cell.length_a   1.000
_cell.length_b   1.000
_cell.length_c   1.000
_cell.angle_alpha   90.00
_cell.angle_beta   90.00
_cell.angle_gamma   90.00
#
_symmetry.space_group_name_H-M   'P 1'
#
loop_
_entity.id
_entity.type
_entity.pdbx_description
1 polymer ?
#
loop_
_entity_poly.entity_id
_entity_poly.type
_entity_poly.pdbx_seq_one_letter_code
_entity_poly.pdbx_strand_id
1 'polypeptide(L)'
;MEDNNLDGLDLDWEFPAFERPLHERHVGYFAELNCNYSMNLWLQRGMPREKLLMGLPTYGRDWKLLNPDRHGLYAPAIGPWEDGYASLADVCRLLQNNGTEVWDSFGLVPYAYSGAEWVSFENARSIIAKATLVRALDLAGAMVFDMAQDDWENVCGEGPLPLFKLIREMLPTMK
;
A
#
# COMPACT_ATOMS: atom_id res chain seq x y z
N MET A 1 -9.99 -0.66 -17.88
CA MET A 1 -8.81 -0.73 -16.99
C MET A 1 -8.50 -2.21 -16.88
N GLU A 2 -7.34 -2.62 -17.39
CA GLU A 2 -6.87 -4.00 -17.28
C GLU A 2 -6.83 -4.45 -15.81
N ASP A 3 -6.92 -5.76 -15.59
CA ASP A 3 -7.03 -6.51 -14.33
C ASP A 3 -5.87 -6.23 -13.34
N ASN A 4 -5.74 -4.99 -12.88
CA ASN A 4 -4.75 -4.59 -11.89
C ASN A 4 -5.36 -4.73 -10.49
N ASN A 5 -4.74 -5.57 -9.67
CA ASN A 5 -5.09 -5.71 -8.27
C ASN A 5 -4.42 -4.57 -7.53
N LEU A 6 -5.17 -3.54 -7.13
CA LEU A 6 -4.65 -2.48 -6.25
C LEU A 6 -4.49 -3.07 -4.85
N ASP A 7 -3.33 -3.64 -4.59
CA ASP A 7 -3.10 -4.66 -3.56
C ASP A 7 -2.32 -4.11 -2.35
N GLY A 8 -2.27 -2.79 -2.24
CA GLY A 8 -1.24 -2.11 -1.46
C GLY A 8 -1.18 -2.44 0.02
N LEU A 9 -2.34 -2.60 0.66
CA LEU A 9 -2.39 -2.81 2.11
C LEU A 9 -3.41 -3.84 2.58
N ASP A 10 -4.39 -4.26 1.78
CA ASP A 10 -5.34 -5.29 2.26
C ASP A 10 -4.69 -6.69 2.39
N LEU A 11 -3.50 -6.92 1.81
CA LEU A 11 -2.68 -8.13 1.99
C LEU A 11 -1.51 -7.99 2.98
N ASP A 12 -1.36 -6.83 3.60
CA ASP A 12 -0.23 -6.51 4.47
C ASP A 12 -0.27 -7.26 5.83
N TRP A 13 -1.40 -7.90 6.14
CA TRP A 13 -1.58 -8.75 7.31
C TRP A 13 -0.85 -10.10 7.22
N GLU A 14 -0.44 -10.56 6.02
CA GLU A 14 0.09 -11.93 5.86
C GLU A 14 1.51 -12.08 5.28
N PHE A 15 2.22 -11.04 4.82
CA PHE A 15 3.51 -11.27 4.13
C PHE A 15 4.63 -10.31 4.49
N PRO A 16 5.86 -10.84 4.75
CA PRO A 16 6.42 -12.10 4.28
C PRO A 16 6.36 -13.32 5.26
N ALA A 17 5.20 -13.77 5.77
CA ALA A 17 5.17 -14.88 6.75
C ALA A 17 5.19 -16.32 6.15
N PHE A 18 5.11 -16.49 4.83
CA PHE A 18 5.08 -17.82 4.21
C PHE A 18 5.68 -17.79 2.81
N GLU A 19 6.61 -18.72 2.50
CA GLU A 19 7.12 -18.86 1.13
C GLU A 19 5.97 -19.21 0.19
N ARG A 20 5.68 -18.32 -0.78
CA ARG A 20 4.68 -18.59 -1.81
C ARG A 20 5.19 -18.33 -3.22
N PRO A 21 4.83 -19.18 -4.19
CA PRO A 21 5.07 -18.89 -5.59
C PRO A 21 4.28 -17.65 -6.05
N LEU A 22 4.95 -16.70 -6.72
CA LEU A 22 4.33 -15.46 -7.25
C LEU A 22 3.09 -15.71 -8.13
N HIS A 23 3.00 -16.86 -8.80
CA HIS A 23 1.86 -17.21 -9.67
C HIS A 23 0.55 -17.46 -8.93
N GLU A 24 0.58 -17.75 -7.61
CA GLU A 24 -0.64 -18.02 -6.83
C GLU A 24 -1.44 -16.75 -6.52
N ARG A 25 -0.86 -15.56 -6.75
CA ARG A 25 -1.55 -14.26 -6.59
C ARG A 25 -2.77 -14.11 -7.51
N HIS A 26 -2.86 -14.91 -8.57
CA HIS A 26 -3.94 -14.87 -9.56
C HIS A 26 -5.02 -15.93 -9.37
N VAL A 27 -4.94 -16.75 -8.32
CA VAL A 27 -5.75 -17.97 -8.24
C VAL A 27 -6.58 -18.03 -6.96
N GLY A 28 -7.87 -18.29 -7.13
CA GLY A 28 -8.80 -18.53 -6.03
C GLY A 28 -8.98 -17.30 -5.12
N TYR A 29 -9.09 -17.56 -3.83
CA TYR A 29 -9.35 -16.54 -2.81
C TYR A 29 -8.36 -15.37 -2.83
N PHE A 30 -7.09 -15.60 -3.18
CA PHE A 30 -6.05 -14.56 -3.16
C PHE A 30 -6.21 -13.53 -4.28
N ALA A 31 -6.85 -13.89 -5.40
CA ALA A 31 -7.17 -12.93 -6.46
C ALA A 31 -8.21 -11.89 -6.02
N GLU A 32 -8.98 -12.19 -4.97
CA GLU A 32 -10.07 -11.37 -4.44
C GLU A 32 -9.63 -10.45 -3.30
N LEU A 33 -8.46 -10.68 -2.70
CA LEU A 33 -7.96 -9.91 -1.56
C LEU A 33 -7.24 -8.63 -2.01
N ASN A 34 -7.94 -7.70 -2.66
CA ASN A 34 -7.37 -6.41 -3.05
C ASN A 34 -8.42 -5.30 -3.08
N CYS A 35 -7.98 -4.04 -3.09
CA CYS A 35 -8.87 -2.89 -3.01
C CYS A 35 -9.85 -2.83 -4.21
N ASN A 36 -9.41 -3.21 -5.42
CA ASN A 36 -10.27 -3.17 -6.60
C ASN A 36 -11.43 -4.16 -6.48
N TYR A 37 -11.15 -5.41 -6.09
CA TYR A 37 -12.20 -6.40 -5.85
C TYR A 37 -13.11 -5.98 -4.68
N SER A 38 -12.53 -5.60 -3.54
CA SER A 38 -13.27 -5.20 -2.34
C SER A 38 -14.25 -4.06 -2.61
N MET A 39 -13.84 -3.01 -3.34
CA MET A 39 -14.73 -1.90 -3.69
C MET A 39 -15.85 -2.34 -4.64
N ASN A 40 -15.53 -3.10 -5.69
CA ASN A 40 -16.54 -3.60 -6.61
C ASN A 40 -17.52 -4.56 -5.94
N LEU A 41 -17.07 -5.37 -4.98
CA LEU A 41 -17.91 -6.26 -4.20
C LEU A 41 -18.97 -5.47 -3.42
N TRP A 42 -18.58 -4.43 -2.68
CA TRP A 42 -19.53 -3.58 -1.95
C TRP A 42 -20.57 -2.95 -2.88
N LEU A 43 -20.14 -2.45 -4.05
CA LEU A 43 -21.03 -1.89 -5.06
C LEU A 43 -22.00 -2.93 -5.61
N GLN A 44 -21.53 -4.15 -5.93
CA GLN A 44 -22.37 -5.26 -6.38
C GLN A 44 -23.39 -5.70 -5.34
N ARG A 45 -23.08 -5.55 -4.05
CA ARG A 45 -24.01 -5.81 -2.94
C ARG A 45 -25.00 -4.66 -2.67
N GLY A 46 -24.98 -3.61 -3.49
CA GLY A 46 -25.95 -2.51 -3.44
C GLY A 46 -25.52 -1.34 -2.57
N MET A 47 -24.24 -1.24 -2.19
CA MET A 47 -23.74 -0.05 -1.49
C MET A 47 -23.80 1.17 -2.43
N PRO A 48 -24.48 2.27 -2.06
CA PRO A 48 -24.50 3.48 -2.86
C PRO A 48 -23.08 4.06 -3.02
N ARG A 49 -22.71 4.40 -4.26
CA ARG A 49 -21.34 4.86 -4.60
C ARG A 49 -20.98 6.12 -3.83
N GLU A 50 -21.93 7.04 -3.71
CA GLU A 50 -21.87 8.31 -3.00
C GLU A 50 -21.77 8.19 -1.47
N LYS A 51 -21.79 6.97 -0.94
CA LYS A 51 -21.55 6.69 0.48
C LYS A 51 -20.32 5.80 0.73
N LEU A 52 -19.70 5.27 -0.32
CA LEU A 52 -18.54 4.38 -0.19
C LEU A 52 -17.25 5.20 -0.27
N LEU A 53 -16.40 5.07 0.74
CA LEU A 53 -15.06 5.67 0.79
C LEU A 53 -14.00 4.58 0.71
N MET A 54 -12.97 4.76 -0.11
CA MET A 54 -11.82 3.86 -0.14
C MET A 54 -10.80 4.24 0.93
N GLY A 55 -10.33 3.28 1.72
CA GLY A 55 -9.21 3.50 2.65
C GLY A 55 -7.89 3.65 1.90
N LEU A 56 -7.17 4.75 2.16
CA LEU A 56 -5.83 5.03 1.67
C LEU A 56 -4.91 5.19 2.88
N PRO A 57 -4.11 4.17 3.20
CA PRO A 57 -3.26 4.24 4.35
C PRO A 57 -1.94 4.94 4.02
N THR A 58 -1.41 5.64 5.01
CA THR A 58 -0.17 6.41 4.93
C THR A 58 0.92 5.81 5.82
N TYR A 59 0.69 4.60 6.31
CA TYR A 59 1.68 3.75 6.97
C TYR A 59 2.10 2.61 6.06
N GLY A 60 3.14 1.89 6.44
CA GLY A 60 3.56 0.62 5.87
C GLY A 60 3.59 -0.51 6.90
N ARG A 61 3.71 -1.75 6.43
CA ARG A 61 3.94 -2.93 7.26
C ARG A 61 5.37 -3.38 7.13
N ASP A 62 6.02 -3.59 8.25
CA ASP A 62 7.42 -3.97 8.29
C ASP A 62 7.62 -5.41 8.75
N TRP A 63 8.72 -6.00 8.27
CA TRP A 63 9.03 -7.40 8.50
C TRP A 63 10.54 -7.63 8.51
N LYS A 64 10.95 -8.58 9.35
CA LYS A 64 12.32 -9.10 9.39
C LYS A 64 12.41 -10.36 8.54
N LEU A 65 13.10 -10.27 7.41
CA LEU A 65 13.35 -11.41 6.53
C LEU A 65 14.20 -12.48 7.23
N LEU A 66 13.89 -13.75 6.96
CA LEU A 66 14.69 -14.90 7.39
C LEU A 66 16.05 -14.91 6.69
N ASN A 67 16.07 -14.54 5.40
CA ASN A 67 17.28 -14.47 4.59
C ASN A 67 17.32 -13.11 3.84
N PRO A 68 18.30 -12.23 4.13
CA PRO A 68 18.50 -10.96 3.42
C PRO A 68 18.61 -11.10 1.89
N ASP A 69 19.15 -12.21 1.40
CA ASP A 69 19.32 -12.45 -0.04
C ASP A 69 18.00 -12.78 -0.73
N ARG A 70 16.93 -13.05 0.03
CA ARG A 70 15.56 -13.25 -0.45
C ARG A 70 14.70 -12.09 0.04
N HIS A 71 14.69 -11.02 -0.74
CA HIS A 71 14.02 -9.76 -0.41
C HIS A 71 12.86 -9.42 -1.35
N GLY A 72 12.41 -10.38 -2.15
CA GLY A 72 11.23 -10.23 -3.02
C GLY A 72 9.92 -10.34 -2.25
N LEU A 73 8.81 -10.04 -2.92
CA LEU A 73 7.47 -10.40 -2.43
C LEU A 73 7.42 -11.89 -2.07
N TYR A 74 6.71 -12.22 -0.98
CA TYR A 74 6.58 -13.58 -0.44
C TYR A 74 7.90 -14.24 0.00
N ALA A 75 8.96 -13.45 0.22
CA ALA A 75 10.12 -13.94 0.95
C ALA A 75 9.69 -14.53 2.32
N PRO A 76 10.44 -15.46 2.91
CA PRO A 76 10.17 -15.86 4.29
C PRO A 76 10.70 -14.81 5.28
N ALA A 77 9.89 -14.47 6.28
CA ALA A 77 10.19 -13.58 7.40
C ALA A 77 10.02 -14.32 8.73
N ILE A 78 10.73 -13.83 9.75
CA ILE A 78 10.74 -14.38 11.10
C ILE A 78 9.90 -13.55 12.09
N GLY A 79 9.24 -12.50 11.62
CA GLY A 79 8.41 -11.61 12.42
C GLY A 79 8.46 -10.16 11.94
N PRO A 80 7.90 -9.21 12.71
CA PRO A 80 8.07 -7.79 12.46
C PRO A 80 9.54 -7.37 12.56
N TRP A 81 9.95 -6.33 11.82
CA TRP A 81 11.29 -5.76 11.98
C TRP A 81 11.35 -4.89 13.24
N GLU A 82 10.37 -4.02 13.44
CA GLU A 82 10.12 -3.29 14.68
C GLU A 82 8.84 -3.80 15.36
N ASP A 83 7.71 -3.11 15.15
CA ASP A 83 6.42 -3.41 15.79
C ASP A 83 5.35 -3.90 14.80
N GLY A 84 5.71 -4.12 13.54
CA GLY A 84 4.81 -4.53 12.48
C GLY A 84 4.23 -3.34 11.69
N TYR A 85 4.68 -2.12 11.96
CA TYR A 85 4.28 -0.90 11.28
C TYR A 85 5.50 -0.03 10.98
N ALA A 86 5.39 0.81 9.96
CA ALA A 86 6.37 1.83 9.64
C ALA A 86 5.65 3.11 9.19
N SER A 87 6.07 4.26 9.68
CA SER A 87 5.63 5.54 9.12
C SER A 87 6.30 5.78 7.76
N LEU A 88 5.76 6.70 6.96
CA LEU A 88 6.42 7.13 5.73
C LEU A 88 7.82 7.72 6.02
N ALA A 89 7.98 8.37 7.16
CA ALA A 89 9.28 8.86 7.61
C ALA A 89 10.28 7.71 7.85
N ASP A 90 9.85 6.58 8.42
CA ASP A 90 10.71 5.40 8.62
C ASP A 90 11.13 4.78 7.29
N VAL A 91 10.20 4.67 6.33
CA VAL A 91 10.51 4.23 4.98
C VAL A 91 11.55 5.14 4.33
N CYS A 92 11.40 6.46 4.43
CA CYS A 92 12.36 7.41 3.89
C CYS A 92 13.73 7.31 4.57
N ARG A 93 13.79 7.08 5.88
CA ARG A 93 15.07 6.82 6.59
C ARG A 93 15.72 5.53 6.09
N LEU A 94 14.95 4.46 5.90
CA LEU A 94 15.46 3.20 5.34
C LEU A 94 16.06 3.43 3.95
N LEU A 95 15.36 4.13 3.06
CA LEU A 95 15.84 4.45 1.70
C LEU A 95 17.08 5.35 1.71
N GLN A 96 17.14 6.34 2.59
CA GLN A 96 18.33 7.21 2.75
C GLN A 96 19.54 6.44 3.29
N ASN A 97 19.32 5.37 4.04
CA ASN A 97 20.35 4.50 4.60
C ASN A 97 20.65 3.29 3.70
N ASN A 98 20.83 3.53 2.39
CA ASN A 98 21.12 2.51 1.37
C ASN A 98 20.01 1.47 1.16
N GLY A 99 18.77 1.77 1.54
CA GLY A 99 17.61 0.93 1.21
C GLY A 99 17.30 0.96 -0.29
N THR A 100 16.63 -0.09 -0.76
CA THR A 100 16.17 -0.22 -2.14
C THR A 100 14.65 -0.24 -2.20
N GLU A 101 14.04 0.67 -2.94
CA GLU A 101 12.62 0.61 -3.30
C GLU A 101 12.43 -0.26 -4.55
N VAL A 102 11.40 -1.10 -4.53
CA VAL A 102 10.99 -1.93 -5.67
C VAL A 102 9.51 -1.71 -5.93
N TRP A 103 9.18 -1.49 -7.20
CA TRP A 103 7.81 -1.33 -7.64
C TRP A 103 7.20 -2.67 -8.07
N ASP A 104 6.09 -3.04 -7.45
CA ASP A 104 5.25 -4.13 -7.92
C ASP A 104 4.26 -3.64 -8.97
N SER A 105 4.51 -3.99 -10.22
CA SER A 105 3.66 -3.58 -11.35
C SER A 105 2.28 -4.21 -11.36
N PHE A 106 2.08 -5.32 -10.65
CA PHE A 106 0.77 -5.97 -10.59
C PHE A 106 -0.08 -5.39 -9.46
N GLY A 107 0.49 -5.27 -8.26
CA GLY A 107 -0.15 -4.66 -7.09
C GLY A 107 -0.34 -3.14 -7.20
N LEU A 108 0.41 -2.53 -8.10
CA LEU A 108 0.58 -1.08 -8.26
C LEU A 108 0.99 -0.40 -6.95
N VAL A 109 1.91 -1.02 -6.22
CA VAL A 109 2.44 -0.56 -4.94
C VAL A 109 3.94 -0.80 -4.80
N PRO A 110 4.64 0.02 -4.00
CA PRO A 110 6.03 -0.22 -3.69
C PRO A 110 6.21 -1.14 -2.47
N TYR A 111 7.38 -1.73 -2.38
CA TYR A 111 7.99 -2.15 -1.13
C TYR A 111 9.44 -1.68 -1.09
N ALA A 112 10.03 -1.60 0.09
CA ALA A 112 11.44 -1.25 0.28
C ALA A 112 12.13 -2.28 1.18
N TYR A 113 13.44 -2.42 1.02
CA TYR A 113 14.24 -3.28 1.88
C TYR A 113 15.67 -2.79 2.08
N SER A 114 16.27 -3.17 3.20
CA SER A 114 17.70 -2.99 3.51
C SER A 114 18.20 -4.19 4.32
N GLY A 115 19.04 -5.02 3.71
CA GLY A 115 19.43 -6.29 4.33
C GLY A 115 18.22 -7.18 4.65
N ALA A 116 17.99 -7.45 5.93
CA ALA A 116 16.83 -8.24 6.40
C ALA A 116 15.59 -7.39 6.71
N GLU A 117 15.67 -6.07 6.59
CA GLU A 117 14.59 -5.13 6.91
C GLU A 117 13.74 -4.96 5.64
N TRP A 118 12.44 -5.11 5.75
CA TRP A 118 11.53 -5.09 4.61
C TRP A 118 10.24 -4.37 4.98
N VAL A 119 9.71 -3.54 4.09
CA VAL A 119 8.48 -2.78 4.33
C VAL A 119 7.64 -2.64 3.06
N SER A 120 6.35 -2.98 3.10
CA SER A 120 5.37 -2.56 2.08
C SER A 120 4.70 -1.28 2.51
N PHE A 121 4.51 -0.32 1.60
CA PHE A 121 4.00 0.99 1.95
C PHE A 121 3.32 1.66 0.74
N GLU A 122 2.80 2.87 0.92
CA GLU A 122 2.29 3.71 -0.18
C GLU A 122 3.27 4.81 -0.51
N ASN A 123 3.47 5.06 -1.81
CA ASN A 123 4.17 6.24 -2.30
C ASN A 123 3.23 7.09 -3.18
N ALA A 124 3.73 8.20 -3.70
CA ALA A 124 2.93 9.06 -4.58
C ALA A 124 2.32 8.31 -5.78
N ARG A 125 3.06 7.36 -6.35
CA ARG A 125 2.62 6.59 -7.53
C ARG A 125 1.45 5.66 -7.20
N SER A 126 1.50 4.94 -6.09
CA SER A 126 0.42 4.05 -5.66
C SER A 126 -0.82 4.82 -5.22
N ILE A 127 -0.65 5.95 -4.52
CA ILE A 127 -1.75 6.86 -4.17
C ILE A 127 -2.45 7.39 -5.44
N ILE A 128 -1.71 7.80 -6.48
CA ILE A 128 -2.29 8.25 -7.74
C ILE A 128 -3.11 7.14 -8.40
N ALA A 129 -2.61 5.90 -8.39
CA ALA A 129 -3.31 4.75 -8.97
C ALA A 129 -4.62 4.47 -8.22
N LYS A 130 -4.59 4.44 -6.88
CA LYS A 130 -5.78 4.23 -6.05
C LYS A 130 -6.79 5.38 -6.15
N ALA A 131 -6.33 6.63 -6.13
CA ALA A 131 -7.20 7.79 -6.32
C ALA A 131 -7.87 7.80 -7.71
N THR A 132 -7.16 7.31 -8.74
CA THR A 132 -7.73 7.11 -10.07
C THR A 132 -8.84 6.05 -10.06
N LEU A 133 -8.66 4.95 -9.30
CA LEU A 133 -9.72 3.96 -9.11
C LEU A 133 -10.94 4.57 -8.39
N VAL A 134 -10.73 5.34 -7.32
CA VAL A 134 -11.82 6.04 -6.59
C VAL A 134 -12.67 6.87 -7.55
N ARG A 135 -12.02 7.63 -8.44
CA ARG A 135 -12.71 8.44 -9.46
C ARG A 135 -13.39 7.59 -10.53
N ALA A 136 -12.74 6.52 -10.97
CA ALA A 136 -13.28 5.64 -12.00
C ALA A 136 -14.54 4.89 -11.55
N LEU A 137 -14.62 4.57 -10.25
CA LEU A 137 -15.78 3.94 -9.63
C LEU A 137 -16.83 4.93 -9.14
N ASP A 138 -16.61 6.24 -9.29
CA ASP A 138 -17.50 7.32 -8.85
C ASP A 138 -17.84 7.22 -7.34
N LEU A 139 -16.85 6.83 -6.54
CA LEU A 139 -17.02 6.68 -5.09
C LEU A 139 -17.15 8.04 -4.39
N ALA A 140 -17.65 8.07 -3.15
CA ALA A 140 -17.77 9.30 -2.36
C ALA A 140 -16.42 10.00 -2.09
N GLY A 141 -15.32 9.27 -2.18
CA GLY A 141 -13.97 9.77 -1.91
C GLY A 141 -13.07 8.73 -1.25
N ALA A 142 -12.12 9.21 -0.46
CA ALA A 142 -11.18 8.38 0.28
C ALA A 142 -11.15 8.73 1.77
N MET A 143 -10.87 7.73 2.60
CA MET A 143 -10.52 7.86 4.02
C MET A 143 -9.01 7.68 4.16
N VAL A 144 -8.34 8.51 4.94
CA VAL A 144 -6.88 8.41 5.16
C VAL A 144 -6.59 7.81 6.54
N PHE A 145 -5.77 6.75 6.59
CA PHE A 145 -5.37 6.09 7.83
C PHE A 145 -3.84 5.93 7.92
N ASP A 146 -3.13 6.69 8.73
CA ASP A 146 -3.58 7.91 9.38
C ASP A 146 -2.57 9.05 9.17
N MET A 147 -3.02 10.28 9.41
CA MET A 147 -2.21 11.47 9.17
C MET A 147 -0.92 11.52 9.99
N ALA A 148 -0.83 10.81 11.12
CA ALA A 148 0.38 10.81 11.95
C ALA A 148 1.47 9.89 11.39
N GLN A 149 1.09 8.92 10.56
CA GLN A 149 2.00 8.01 9.86
C GLN A 149 2.52 8.58 8.53
N ASP A 150 1.89 9.63 8.01
CA ASP A 150 2.45 10.40 6.89
C ASP A 150 3.67 11.22 7.35
N ASP A 151 4.49 11.69 6.41
CA ASP A 151 5.74 12.39 6.74
C ASP A 151 5.49 13.86 7.13
N TRP A 152 5.00 14.08 8.35
CA TRP A 152 4.73 15.42 8.89
C TRP A 152 6.02 16.20 9.26
N GLU A 153 7.14 15.49 9.47
CA GLU A 153 8.46 16.07 9.79
C GLU A 153 9.28 16.44 8.54
N ASN A 154 8.81 16.08 7.34
CA ASN A 154 9.51 16.30 6.07
C ASN A 154 10.87 15.59 5.99
N VAL A 155 10.94 14.36 6.48
CA VAL A 155 12.11 13.48 6.38
C VAL A 155 12.39 13.07 4.93
N CYS A 156 11.34 12.87 4.12
CA CYS A 156 11.43 12.48 2.72
C CYS A 156 11.87 13.65 1.80
N GLY A 157 11.75 14.89 2.26
CA GLY A 157 12.08 16.09 1.48
C GLY A 157 10.98 16.57 0.52
N GLU A 158 9.77 16.04 0.62
CA GLU A 158 8.61 16.37 -0.23
C GLU A 158 7.65 17.41 0.39
N GLY A 159 8.04 18.00 1.52
CA GLY A 159 7.21 18.84 2.37
C GLY A 159 6.39 18.03 3.38
N PRO A 160 5.75 18.68 4.38
CA PRO A 160 5.01 17.96 5.42
C PRO A 160 3.71 17.37 4.86
N LEU A 161 3.36 16.16 5.29
CA LEU A 161 2.15 15.42 4.90
C LEU A 161 1.99 15.24 3.37
N PRO A 162 3.02 14.70 2.68
CA PRO A 162 3.05 14.64 1.22
C PRO A 162 1.90 13.78 0.64
N LEU A 163 1.64 12.60 1.23
CA LEU A 163 0.60 11.71 0.70
C LEU A 163 -0.79 12.27 0.95
N PHE A 164 -1.06 12.81 2.14
CA PHE A 164 -2.35 13.43 2.44
C PHE A 164 -2.66 14.61 1.51
N LYS A 165 -1.66 15.47 1.24
CA LYS A 165 -1.82 16.58 0.29
C LYS A 165 -2.13 16.08 -1.11
N LEU A 166 -1.42 15.05 -1.57
CA LEU A 166 -1.65 14.44 -2.88
C LEU A 166 -3.07 13.84 -2.99
N ILE A 167 -3.55 13.15 -1.94
CA ILE A 167 -4.92 12.61 -1.90
C ILE A 167 -5.93 13.75 -2.04
N ARG A 168 -5.75 14.85 -1.30
CA ARG A 168 -6.62 16.03 -1.37
C ARG A 168 -6.62 16.69 -2.75
N GLU A 169 -5.48 16.72 -3.43
CA GLU A 169 -5.36 17.26 -4.78
C GLU A 169 -6.02 16.37 -5.83
N MET A 170 -5.88 15.05 -5.70
CA MET A 170 -6.44 14.07 -6.64
C MET A 170 -7.96 13.88 -6.47
N LEU A 171 -8.44 14.04 -5.24
CA LEU A 171 -9.84 13.87 -4.83
C LEU A 171 -10.37 15.14 -4.16
N PRO A 172 -10.47 16.27 -4.90
CA PRO A 172 -11.09 17.48 -4.35
C PRO A 172 -12.54 17.17 -3.99
N THR A 173 -13.06 17.79 -2.93
CA THR A 173 -14.43 17.61 -2.44
C THR A 173 -15.42 17.53 -3.60
N MET A 174 -15.91 16.32 -3.87
CA MET A 174 -16.87 16.09 -4.94
C MET A 174 -18.21 16.64 -4.45
N LYS A 175 -18.79 17.55 -5.25
CA LYS A 175 -19.98 18.34 -4.91
C LYS A 175 -21.22 17.47 -4.72
#